data_AF-A0A956YE74-F1
#
_entry.id   AF-A0A956YE74-F1
#
_cell.length_a   1.000
_cell.length_b   1.000
_cell.length_c   1.000
_cell.angle_alpha   90.00
_cell.angle_beta   90.00
_cell.angle_gamma   90.00
#
_symmetry.space_group_name_H-M   'P 1'
#
loop_
_entity.id
_entity.type
_entity.pdbx_description
1 polymer ?
#
loop_
_entity_poly.entity_id
_entity_poly.type
_entity_poly.pdbx_seq_one_letter_code
_entity_poly.pdbx_strand_id
1 'polypeptide(L)'
;MIQQDQPSYQLAIRDFQHARKQAVMQQLLARFRGDGGKLLPFNEISQQLHPTGEMIAHGAQEIPLSKIVGSVSRHKDFTRSFLPKLDADQERWVGVRTAVSDMVGMPPIEVYQVGNAYFVQDGNHRVSIARRLGSKTITAYVTEVKTRVFFSADDDPNEIICKAHYADFLAQTNLDKLRPEADLTMTFCGQYHVFLEQISSGCKAVIPNQNLLSRSDIENQAVVCWYDQVFLPVIQIIRDLGILHHFPERTEADMYLLLSERRDQLEKELGWQVEMESGVSDLMVTPMEPPGLLKRVMQSIVPQQAKELAPGLWRQQQLARRRYHHLFKHILMGLDGSDENWLIFEKYIQAPFLTQDHILGLHVVPHMELLASDHVRRMRERFYNGIQRAGIQGEFAVEVGSNPVPVLNKRAAWVDLVVVRGTRHPDKRPLVQTSPELKLLVQQCPRPIEVVPDGAQTDYSRPLLAYDGSPKADEALFIATYFASRWQRSLTVVTVETEYTTAAAMKRAQKYLTEHGVADVNYILGNGPIAETVLETAAVNDCNLLLMGGFSFPSLRNLTLGSSAERILLEFPQPMYICR
;
A
#
# COMPACT_ATOMS: atom_id res chain seq x y z
N MET A 1 29.30 60.27 27.05
CA MET A 1 29.39 59.48 28.30
C MET A 1 28.26 59.78 29.30
N ILE A 2 27.08 60.26 28.87
CA ILE A 2 25.97 60.69 29.77
C ILE A 2 24.77 59.70 29.78
N GLN A 3 24.75 58.67 28.92
CA GLN A 3 23.61 57.74 28.80
C GLN A 3 23.61 56.55 29.79
N GLN A 4 24.69 56.29 30.53
CA GLN A 4 24.84 55.07 31.33
C GLN A 4 24.22 55.13 32.75
N ASP A 5 23.84 56.32 33.23
CA ASP A 5 23.29 56.54 34.60
C ASP A 5 21.74 56.63 34.65
N GLN A 6 21.06 56.38 33.53
CA GLN A 6 19.60 56.35 33.49
C GLN A 6 19.07 55.04 34.15
N PRO A 7 18.05 55.11 35.03
CA PRO A 7 17.48 53.91 35.68
C PRO A 7 16.91 52.90 34.66
N SER A 8 16.43 53.37 33.50
CA SER A 8 15.99 52.53 32.38
C SER A 8 17.14 51.73 31.75
N TYR A 9 18.35 52.29 31.68
CA TYR A 9 19.54 51.63 31.15
C TYR A 9 20.03 50.49 32.07
N GLN A 10 20.07 50.72 33.38
CA GLN A 10 20.43 49.67 34.35
C GLN A 10 19.41 48.53 34.39
N LEU A 11 18.11 48.85 34.26
CA LEU A 11 17.05 47.86 34.14
C LEU A 11 17.21 47.02 32.86
N ALA A 12 17.52 47.66 31.74
CA ALA A 12 17.78 47.00 30.46
C ALA A 12 18.99 46.05 30.50
N ILE A 13 20.07 46.40 31.21
CA ILE A 13 21.22 45.50 31.42
C ILE A 13 20.82 44.25 32.21
N ARG A 14 20.06 44.41 33.31
CA ARG A 14 19.58 43.27 34.11
C ARG A 14 18.67 42.36 33.29
N ASP A 15 17.79 42.94 32.49
CA ASP A 15 16.90 42.20 31.60
C ASP A 15 17.68 41.39 30.56
N PHE A 16 18.74 41.95 29.97
CA PHE A 16 19.62 41.24 29.04
C PHE A 16 20.32 40.05 29.73
N GLN A 17 20.88 40.25 30.93
CA GLN A 17 21.55 39.19 31.69
C GLN A 17 20.59 38.03 32.04
N HIS A 18 19.33 38.34 32.35
CA HIS A 18 18.31 37.31 32.57
C HIS A 18 17.93 36.57 31.26
N ALA A 19 17.79 37.29 30.15
CA ALA A 19 17.53 36.67 28.84
C ALA A 19 18.67 35.73 28.41
N ARG A 20 19.94 36.09 28.69
CA ARG A 20 21.12 35.25 28.47
C ARG A 20 21.09 33.97 29.30
N LYS A 21 20.78 34.06 30.60
CA LYS A 21 20.66 32.89 31.48
C LYS A 21 19.57 31.93 31.01
N GLN A 22 18.43 32.44 30.55
CA GLN A 22 17.34 31.64 29.98
C GLN A 22 17.74 30.99 28.65
N ALA A 23 18.47 31.70 27.78
CA ALA A 23 18.97 31.17 26.51
C ALA A 23 19.89 29.96 26.72
N VAL A 24 20.82 30.05 27.68
CA VAL A 24 21.75 28.96 28.03
C VAL A 24 20.99 27.75 28.57
N MET A 25 20.01 27.95 29.45
CA MET A 25 19.18 26.86 29.98
C MET A 25 18.36 26.16 28.88
N GLN A 26 17.74 26.92 27.96
CA GLN A 26 17.03 26.36 26.81
C GLN A 26 17.95 25.54 25.89
N GLN A 27 19.18 26.00 25.66
CA GLN A 27 20.15 25.29 24.84
C GLN A 27 20.60 23.97 25.48
N LEU A 28 20.75 23.94 26.81
CA LEU A 28 21.08 22.73 27.55
C LEU A 28 19.91 21.72 27.49
N LEU A 29 18.68 22.16 27.74
CA LEU A 29 17.48 21.30 27.70
C LEU A 29 17.17 20.75 26.30
N ALA A 30 17.38 21.55 25.25
CA ALA A 30 17.18 21.12 23.85
C ALA A 30 18.14 19.97 23.46
N ARG A 31 19.38 19.97 23.98
CA ARG A 31 20.34 18.88 23.76
C ARG A 31 19.90 17.54 24.39
N PHE A 32 19.11 17.58 25.46
CA PHE A 32 18.61 16.38 26.14
C PHE A 32 17.33 15.80 25.53
N ARG A 33 16.51 16.60 24.84
CA ARG A 33 15.21 16.16 24.26
C ARG A 33 15.29 15.72 22.79
N GLY A 34 16.43 15.85 22.13
CA GLY A 34 16.57 15.58 20.69
C GLY A 34 15.89 16.63 19.79
N ASP A 35 15.25 17.64 20.39
CA ASP A 35 14.53 18.70 19.69
C ASP A 35 15.52 19.80 19.29
N GLY A 36 15.60 20.10 17.98
CA GLY A 36 16.57 21.00 17.39
C GLY A 36 16.29 22.47 17.72
N GLY A 37 16.50 22.89 18.97
CA GLY A 37 16.21 24.22 19.55
C GLY A 37 16.92 25.44 18.93
N LYS A 38 17.31 25.35 17.65
CA LYS A 38 17.84 26.43 16.82
C LYS A 38 16.68 27.19 16.17
N LEU A 39 16.93 28.47 15.88
CA LEU A 39 16.00 29.30 15.12
C LEU A 39 16.06 28.85 13.65
N LEU A 40 14.92 28.79 12.95
CA LEU A 40 14.87 28.31 11.58
C LEU A 40 15.50 29.32 10.61
N PRO A 41 16.49 28.91 9.77
CA PRO A 41 17.07 29.77 8.74
C PRO A 41 16.12 29.94 7.55
N PHE A 42 15.68 31.16 7.29
CA PHE A 42 14.78 31.45 6.15
C PHE A 42 15.41 31.09 4.80
N ASN A 43 16.72 31.25 4.60
CA ASN A 43 17.34 30.99 3.30
C ASN A 43 17.31 29.49 2.92
N GLU A 44 17.46 28.59 3.89
CA GLU A 44 17.37 27.15 3.65
C GLU A 44 15.91 26.76 3.35
N ILE A 45 14.96 27.32 4.11
CA ILE A 45 13.52 27.06 3.93
C ILE A 45 12.98 27.68 2.63
N SER A 46 13.36 28.91 2.30
CA SER A 46 12.88 29.61 1.12
C SER A 46 13.45 29.05 -0.18
N GLN A 47 14.68 28.50 -0.18
CA GLN A 47 15.19 27.80 -1.36
C GLN A 47 14.46 26.48 -1.59
N GLN A 48 14.15 25.76 -0.51
CA GLN A 48 13.50 24.45 -0.56
C GLN A 48 11.97 24.51 -0.75
N LEU A 49 11.31 25.63 -0.40
CA LEU A 49 9.87 25.79 -0.57
C LEU A 49 9.46 26.35 -1.95
N HIS A 50 10.43 26.56 -2.85
CA HIS A 50 10.24 27.01 -4.23
C HIS A 50 9.19 28.14 -4.37
N PRO A 51 9.53 29.39 -3.98
CA PRO A 51 8.61 30.51 -4.07
C PRO A 51 8.10 30.68 -5.50
N THR A 52 6.80 30.89 -5.68
CA THR A 52 6.18 31.03 -7.01
C THR A 52 6.52 32.34 -7.72
N GLY A 53 7.45 33.13 -7.16
CA GLY A 53 7.91 34.43 -7.68
C GLY A 53 7.02 35.62 -7.31
N GLU A 54 5.82 35.37 -6.76
CA GLU A 54 4.90 36.40 -6.27
C GLU A 54 5.24 36.76 -4.82
N MET A 55 5.84 37.94 -4.63
CA MET A 55 5.98 38.57 -3.32
C MET A 55 4.93 39.67 -3.17
N ILE A 56 4.07 39.57 -2.16
CA ILE A 56 2.99 40.54 -1.92
C ILE A 56 3.32 41.35 -0.67
N ALA A 57 3.54 42.65 -0.85
CA ALA A 57 3.73 43.56 0.27
C ALA A 57 2.38 43.93 0.88
N HIS A 58 2.14 43.50 2.13
CA HIS A 58 0.90 43.76 2.87
C HIS A 58 0.95 45.05 3.71
N GLY A 59 2.08 45.76 3.70
CA GLY A 59 2.28 46.96 4.51
C GLY A 59 2.39 46.66 6.02
N ALA A 60 2.14 47.66 6.85
CA ALA A 60 2.25 47.55 8.31
C ALA A 60 1.02 46.88 8.92
N GLN A 61 1.24 45.81 9.69
CA GLN A 61 0.20 45.08 10.39
C GLN A 61 0.68 44.56 11.76
N GLU A 62 -0.26 44.33 12.69
CA GLU A 62 0.00 43.68 13.97
C GLU A 62 0.04 42.16 13.77
N ILE A 63 1.18 41.53 14.03
CA ILE A 63 1.35 40.08 13.88
C ILE A 63 1.50 39.38 15.23
N PRO A 64 1.01 38.13 15.39
CA PRO A 64 1.21 37.36 16.62
C PRO A 64 2.67 36.99 16.84
N LEU A 65 3.21 37.32 18.02
CA LEU A 65 4.59 36.98 18.39
C LEU A 65 4.83 35.47 18.46
N SER A 66 3.79 34.67 18.69
CA SER A 66 3.85 33.19 18.68
C SER A 66 4.11 32.62 17.29
N LYS A 67 3.69 33.33 16.22
CA LYS A 67 3.85 32.88 14.83
C LYS A 67 5.20 33.27 14.21
N ILE A 68 6.06 33.97 14.96
CA ILE A 68 7.41 34.30 14.52
C ILE A 68 8.36 33.13 14.86
N VAL A 69 8.80 32.40 13.83
CA VAL A 69 9.49 31.10 14.00
C VAL A 69 10.95 31.11 13.57
N GLY A 70 11.37 32.10 12.78
CA GLY A 70 12.70 32.09 12.17
C GLY A 70 13.24 33.48 11.82
N SER A 71 14.47 33.52 11.29
CA SER A 71 15.14 34.75 10.87
C SER A 71 15.92 34.53 9.57
N VAL A 72 16.02 35.58 8.77
CA VAL A 72 16.72 35.56 7.48
C VAL A 72 18.23 35.46 7.64
N SER A 73 18.83 36.29 8.50
CA SER A 73 20.29 36.41 8.59
C SER A 73 20.87 36.06 9.96
N ARG A 74 20.08 36.19 11.04
CA ARG A 74 20.56 36.09 12.44
C ARG A 74 20.10 34.85 13.21
N HIS A 75 19.76 33.77 12.50
CA HIS A 75 19.28 32.53 13.12
C HIS A 75 20.30 31.85 14.06
N LYS A 76 21.60 32.11 13.89
CA LYS A 76 22.67 31.58 14.77
C LYS A 76 22.80 32.35 16.08
N ASP A 77 22.37 33.61 16.11
CA ASP A 77 22.58 34.56 17.21
C ASP A 77 21.48 34.47 18.28
N PHE A 78 20.35 33.83 17.95
CA PHE A 78 19.18 33.72 18.84
C PHE A 78 18.68 32.27 19.02
N THR A 79 18.08 31.93 20.16
CA THR A 79 17.36 30.63 20.37
C THR A 79 16.00 30.65 19.65
N ARG A 80 15.30 29.51 19.51
CA ARG A 80 13.90 29.45 18.97
C ARG A 80 12.94 30.45 19.62
N SER A 81 13.21 30.81 20.88
CA SER A 81 12.44 31.82 21.63
C SER A 81 12.88 33.27 21.36
N PHE A 82 13.78 33.53 20.41
CA PHE A 82 14.43 34.83 20.14
C PHE A 82 15.26 35.36 21.32
N LEU A 83 15.85 34.49 22.15
CA LEU A 83 16.75 34.92 23.23
C LEU A 83 18.20 35.04 22.74
N PRO A 84 18.95 36.11 23.09
CA PRO A 84 20.30 36.35 22.57
C PRO A 84 21.30 35.31 23.07
N LYS A 85 22.15 34.81 22.16
CA LYS A 85 23.19 33.79 22.42
C LYS A 85 24.60 34.38 22.54
N LEU A 86 24.83 35.59 22.06
CA LEU A 86 26.14 36.24 22.07
C LEU A 86 26.14 37.42 23.05
N ASP A 87 27.23 37.59 23.80
CA ASP A 87 27.39 38.74 24.70
C ASP A 87 27.64 40.05 23.93
N ALA A 88 28.13 39.94 22.68
CA ALA A 88 28.30 41.06 21.76
C ALA A 88 26.97 41.77 21.42
N ASP A 89 25.82 41.13 21.62
CA ASP A 89 24.50 41.72 21.39
C ASP A 89 24.04 42.69 22.49
N GLN A 90 24.76 42.74 23.62
CA GLN A 90 24.35 43.47 24.82
C GLN A 90 24.11 44.96 24.55
N GLU A 91 25.06 45.65 23.91
CA GLU A 91 24.98 47.09 23.70
C GLU A 91 23.77 47.49 22.85
N ARG A 92 23.54 46.76 21.76
CA ARG A 92 22.40 47.00 20.85
C ARG A 92 21.07 46.58 21.47
N TRP A 93 21.02 45.47 22.20
CA TRP A 93 19.80 45.00 22.89
C TRP A 93 19.38 45.96 24.01
N VAL A 94 20.35 46.42 24.81
CA VAL A 94 20.13 47.40 25.88
C VAL A 94 19.69 48.74 25.31
N GLY A 95 20.30 49.22 24.21
CA GLY A 95 19.88 50.44 23.53
C GLY A 95 18.41 50.39 23.08
N VAL A 96 17.99 49.30 22.44
CA VAL A 96 16.59 49.13 22.00
C VAL A 96 15.63 49.03 23.19
N ARG A 97 16.00 48.30 24.25
CA ARG A 97 15.16 48.15 25.46
C ARG A 97 14.98 49.46 26.23
N THR A 98 16.02 50.29 26.25
CA THR A 98 16.00 51.62 26.88
C THR A 98 15.03 52.53 26.11
N ALA A 99 15.14 52.60 24.78
CA ALA A 99 14.23 53.39 23.94
C ALA A 99 12.74 52.99 24.09
N VAL A 100 12.45 51.69 24.25
CA VAL A 100 11.08 51.21 24.50
C VAL A 100 10.56 51.65 25.88
N SER A 101 11.45 51.74 26.88
CA SER A 101 11.08 52.15 28.24
C SER A 101 10.82 53.65 28.33
N ASP A 102 11.47 54.43 27.47
CA ASP A 102 11.36 55.89 27.40
C ASP A 102 10.13 56.35 26.58
N MET A 103 9.13 55.49 26.39
CA MET A 103 7.86 55.74 25.66
C MET A 103 8.01 56.18 24.19
N VAL A 104 9.18 55.99 23.56
CA VAL A 104 9.41 56.28 22.13
C VAL A 104 8.68 55.29 21.21
N GLY A 105 8.11 54.22 21.78
CA GLY A 105 7.47 53.13 21.04
C GLY A 105 8.50 52.21 20.35
N MET A 106 8.03 51.09 19.83
CA MET A 106 8.87 50.15 19.09
C MET A 106 8.62 50.33 17.59
N PRO A 107 9.62 50.75 16.79
CA PRO A 107 9.43 50.86 15.35
C PRO A 107 9.06 49.49 14.74
N PRO A 108 8.24 49.44 13.68
CA PRO A 108 7.83 48.18 13.05
C PRO A 108 9.04 47.33 12.62
N ILE A 109 8.92 46.01 12.80
CA ILE A 109 9.91 45.05 12.30
C ILE A 109 9.66 44.73 10.82
N GLU A 110 10.62 44.13 10.13
CA GLU A 110 10.43 43.64 8.75
C GLU A 110 10.43 42.12 8.74
N VAL A 111 9.39 41.51 8.15
CA VAL A 111 9.24 40.05 8.12
C VAL A 111 8.80 39.54 6.75
N TYR A 112 9.24 38.32 6.42
CA TYR A 112 8.63 37.50 5.39
C TYR A 112 7.56 36.60 6.00
N GLN A 113 6.39 36.50 5.37
CA GLN A 113 5.35 35.55 5.72
C GLN A 113 5.39 34.37 4.75
N VAL A 114 5.42 33.15 5.29
CA VAL A 114 5.28 31.91 4.51
C VAL A 114 4.17 31.09 5.14
N GLY A 115 3.07 30.88 4.41
CA GLY A 115 1.84 30.33 4.97
C GLY A 115 1.32 31.18 6.13
N ASN A 116 1.30 30.62 7.35
CA ASN A 116 0.90 31.37 8.56
C ASN A 116 2.08 31.80 9.46
N ALA A 117 3.33 31.51 9.05
CA ALA A 117 4.51 31.74 9.86
C ALA A 117 5.32 32.95 9.39
N TYR A 118 6.04 33.59 10.31
CA TYR A 118 6.82 34.79 10.05
C TYR A 118 8.31 34.59 10.31
N PHE A 119 9.12 35.13 9.40
CA PHE A 119 10.58 35.11 9.43
C PHE A 119 11.13 36.53 9.49
N VAL A 120 11.90 36.85 10.53
CA VAL A 120 12.42 38.21 10.74
C VAL A 120 13.57 38.51 9.79
N GLN A 121 13.33 39.49 8.90
CA GLN A 121 14.34 40.09 8.04
C GLN A 121 15.13 41.14 8.83
N ASP A 122 14.43 42.06 9.50
CA ASP A 122 15.03 43.04 10.41
C ASP A 122 14.20 43.21 11.70
N GLY A 123 14.89 43.44 12.83
CA GLY A 123 14.25 43.65 14.13
C GLY A 123 14.30 42.47 15.11
N ASN A 124 15.25 41.55 14.98
CA ASN A 124 15.41 40.39 15.88
C ASN A 124 15.46 40.76 17.39
N HIS A 125 16.20 41.82 17.75
CA HIS A 125 16.25 42.30 19.15
C HIS A 125 14.90 42.87 19.63
N ARG A 126 14.12 43.49 18.73
CA ARG A 126 12.79 44.02 19.03
C ARG A 126 11.80 42.89 19.35
N VAL A 127 11.84 41.80 18.56
CA VAL A 127 11.07 40.57 18.85
C VAL A 127 11.46 39.96 20.20
N SER A 128 12.77 39.88 20.48
CA SER A 128 13.30 39.40 21.77
C SER A 128 12.75 40.19 22.96
N ILE A 129 12.79 41.53 22.86
CA ILE A 129 12.31 42.44 23.89
C ILE A 129 10.78 42.34 24.04
N ALA A 130 10.03 42.31 22.93
CA ALA A 130 8.57 42.22 22.97
C ALA A 130 8.08 40.91 23.61
N ARG A 131 8.72 39.78 23.31
CA ARG A 131 8.44 38.51 23.99
C ARG A 131 8.73 38.57 25.49
N ARG A 132 9.83 39.22 25.88
CA ARG A 132 10.20 39.35 27.29
C ARG A 132 9.27 40.29 28.07
N LEU A 133 8.73 41.30 27.39
CA LEU A 133 7.69 42.18 27.95
C LEU A 133 6.31 41.51 28.02
N GLY A 134 6.16 40.28 27.52
CA GLY A 134 4.89 39.56 27.53
C GLY A 134 3.87 40.06 26.52
N SER A 135 4.29 40.86 25.53
CA SER A 135 3.42 41.28 24.43
C SER A 135 2.91 40.07 23.66
N LYS A 136 1.65 40.11 23.22
CA LYS A 136 1.06 39.05 22.37
C LYS A 136 1.32 39.29 20.88
N THR A 137 1.48 40.54 20.50
CA THR A 137 1.62 40.99 19.10
C THR A 137 2.74 42.01 18.98
N ILE A 138 3.20 42.23 17.74
CA ILE A 138 4.17 43.24 17.37
C ILE A 138 3.83 43.81 16.00
N THR A 139 4.05 45.10 15.79
CA THR A 139 3.83 45.75 14.50
C THR A 139 4.96 45.38 13.52
N ALA A 140 4.61 44.95 12.30
CA ALA A 140 5.55 44.52 11.28
C ALA A 140 5.16 44.96 9.87
N TYR A 141 6.14 45.30 9.04
CA TYR A 141 5.99 45.31 7.59
C TYR A 141 6.11 43.87 7.08
N VAL A 142 5.04 43.37 6.46
CA VAL A 142 4.96 41.97 6.03
C VAL A 142 5.04 41.85 4.53
N THR A 143 5.98 41.03 4.07
CA THR A 143 6.06 40.58 2.68
C THR A 143 5.67 39.11 2.62
N GLU A 144 4.51 38.80 2.04
CA GLU A 144 4.08 37.41 1.84
C GLU A 144 4.83 36.78 0.67
N VAL A 145 5.36 35.59 0.91
CA VAL A 145 6.02 34.74 -0.08
C VAL A 145 5.11 33.55 -0.31
N LYS A 146 4.48 33.49 -1.50
CA LYS A 146 3.66 32.34 -1.88
C LYS A 146 4.54 31.14 -2.19
N THR A 147 4.20 30.01 -1.58
CA THR A 147 4.85 28.71 -1.78
C THR A 147 3.85 27.71 -2.32
N ARG A 148 4.33 26.66 -3.02
CA ARG A 148 3.45 25.60 -3.55
C ARG A 148 2.82 24.74 -2.45
N VAL A 149 3.48 24.64 -1.30
CA VAL A 149 3.04 23.85 -0.14
C VAL A 149 2.77 24.79 1.03
N PHE A 150 1.70 24.52 1.80
CA PHE A 150 1.34 25.31 2.97
C PHE A 150 2.25 25.02 4.17
N PHE A 151 2.79 26.10 4.75
CA PHE A 151 3.68 26.08 5.90
C PHE A 151 2.97 26.64 7.15
N SER A 152 3.05 25.93 8.27
CA SER A 152 2.53 26.35 9.57
C SER A 152 3.66 26.67 10.56
N ALA A 153 3.44 27.68 11.41
CA ALA A 153 4.34 28.04 12.50
C ALA A 153 4.47 26.96 13.59
N ASP A 154 3.47 26.07 13.66
CA ASP A 154 3.43 24.95 14.58
C ASP A 154 4.06 23.67 14.01
N ASP A 155 4.45 23.68 12.72
CA ASP A 155 5.10 22.53 12.08
C ASP A 155 6.41 22.17 12.81
N ASP A 156 6.65 20.88 12.96
CA ASP A 156 7.92 20.41 13.52
C ASP A 156 9.08 20.52 12.49
N PRO A 157 10.35 20.55 12.93
CA PRO A 157 11.49 20.66 12.01
C PRO A 157 11.59 19.56 10.93
N ASN A 158 11.13 18.34 11.22
CA ASN A 158 11.09 17.23 10.27
C ASN A 158 9.94 17.37 9.27
N GLU A 159 8.77 17.83 9.71
CA GLU A 159 7.63 18.14 8.83
C GLU A 159 8.00 19.21 7.80
N ILE A 160 8.78 20.21 8.22
CA ILE A 160 9.30 21.26 7.33
C ILE A 160 10.19 20.66 6.24
N ILE A 161 11.08 19.73 6.60
CA ILE A 161 11.96 19.03 5.64
C ILE A 161 11.12 18.22 4.65
N CYS A 162 10.10 17.51 5.12
CA CYS A 162 9.17 16.77 4.26
C CYS A 162 8.41 17.68 3.28
N LYS A 163 7.89 18.82 3.76
CA LYS A 163 7.20 19.81 2.93
C LYS A 163 8.11 20.46 1.89
N ALA A 164 9.37 20.70 2.25
CA ALA A 164 10.42 21.15 1.33
C ALA A 164 10.62 20.15 0.18
N HIS A 165 10.90 18.89 0.49
CA HIS A 165 11.07 17.86 -0.55
C HIS A 165 9.80 17.66 -1.40
N TYR A 166 8.61 17.80 -0.81
CA TYR A 166 7.37 17.77 -1.58
C TYR A 166 7.24 18.96 -2.53
N ALA A 167 7.62 20.16 -2.08
CA ALA A 167 7.63 21.35 -2.93
C ALA A 167 8.61 21.19 -4.11
N ASP A 168 9.79 20.60 -3.89
CA ASP A 168 10.75 20.26 -4.96
C ASP A 168 10.14 19.28 -5.97
N PHE A 169 9.42 18.27 -5.49
CA PHE A 169 8.71 17.31 -6.34
C PHE A 169 7.61 17.98 -7.18
N LEU A 170 6.79 18.84 -6.57
CA LEU A 170 5.75 19.60 -7.26
C LEU A 170 6.36 20.56 -8.28
N ALA A 171 7.48 21.21 -7.97
CA ALA A 171 8.19 22.09 -8.89
C ALA A 171 8.65 21.36 -10.16
N GLN A 172 9.08 20.11 -10.04
CA GLN A 172 9.53 19.27 -11.16
C GLN A 172 8.37 18.64 -11.96
N THR A 173 7.24 18.34 -11.31
CA THR A 173 6.15 17.55 -11.93
C THR A 173 4.92 18.37 -12.28
N ASN A 174 4.74 19.54 -11.67
CA ASN A 174 3.51 20.34 -11.71
C ASN A 174 2.25 19.55 -11.34
N LEU A 175 2.38 18.49 -10.53
CA LEU A 175 1.26 17.63 -10.18
C LEU A 175 0.13 18.41 -9.49
N ASP A 176 0.46 19.41 -8.68
CA ASP A 176 -0.48 20.32 -8.00
C ASP A 176 -1.42 21.06 -8.97
N LYS A 177 -0.95 21.34 -10.19
CA LYS A 177 -1.73 22.00 -11.23
C LYS A 177 -2.45 21.00 -12.12
N LEU A 178 -1.81 19.87 -12.40
CA LEU A 178 -2.33 18.83 -13.27
C LEU A 178 -3.45 18.03 -12.60
N ARG A 179 -3.32 17.79 -11.29
CA ARG A 179 -4.25 17.05 -10.43
C ARG A 179 -4.40 17.76 -9.07
N PRO A 180 -5.26 18.79 -8.98
CA PRO A 180 -5.39 19.60 -7.75
C PRO A 180 -5.84 18.83 -6.50
N GLU A 181 -6.49 17.68 -6.68
CA GLU A 181 -6.94 16.81 -5.58
C GLU A 181 -5.85 15.82 -5.11
N ALA A 182 -4.69 15.79 -5.77
CA ALA A 182 -3.62 14.86 -5.45
C ALA A 182 -2.86 15.31 -4.20
N ASP A 183 -2.94 14.49 -3.15
CA ASP A 183 -2.09 14.62 -1.96
C ASP A 183 -1.05 13.50 -1.95
N LEU A 184 0.22 13.88 -2.11
CA LEU A 184 1.36 12.97 -2.03
C LEU A 184 2.30 13.38 -0.89
N THR A 185 1.78 14.03 0.14
CA THR A 185 2.54 14.25 1.37
C THR A 185 3.00 12.90 1.93
N MET A 186 4.26 12.85 2.38
CA MET A 186 4.88 11.62 2.88
C MET A 186 5.70 11.89 4.13
N THR A 187 5.84 10.88 4.98
CA THR A 187 6.72 10.95 6.15
C THR A 187 8.18 10.61 5.78
N PHE A 188 8.39 9.94 4.63
CA PHE A 188 9.73 9.63 4.12
C PHE A 188 10.30 10.75 3.25
N CYS A 189 10.60 11.90 3.87
CA CYS A 189 10.91 13.16 3.19
C CYS A 189 11.85 13.04 1.96
N GLY A 190 12.86 12.16 1.98
CA GLY A 190 13.84 12.02 0.88
C GLY A 190 13.44 11.12 -0.29
N GLN A 191 12.24 10.52 -0.29
CA GLN A 191 11.91 9.42 -1.20
C GLN A 191 11.16 9.82 -2.48
N TYR A 192 10.88 11.11 -2.69
CA TYR A 192 10.24 11.58 -3.92
C TYR A 192 11.02 11.26 -5.21
N HIS A 193 12.33 10.97 -5.12
CA HIS A 193 13.13 10.52 -6.26
C HIS A 193 12.61 9.21 -6.86
N VAL A 194 12.06 8.29 -6.05
CA VAL A 194 11.47 7.04 -6.53
C VAL A 194 10.26 7.32 -7.43
N PHE A 195 9.42 8.29 -7.07
CA PHE A 195 8.29 8.70 -7.92
C PHE A 195 8.77 9.35 -9.22
N LEU A 196 9.80 10.19 -9.15
CA LEU A 196 10.40 10.81 -10.35
C LEU A 196 10.98 9.74 -11.29
N GLU A 197 11.65 8.72 -10.76
CA GLU A 197 12.15 7.59 -11.54
C GLU A 197 11.00 6.84 -12.23
N GLN A 198 9.92 6.54 -11.51
CA GLN A 198 8.74 5.87 -12.08
C GLN A 198 8.06 6.70 -13.19
N ILE A 199 7.87 8.00 -12.97
CA ILE A 199 7.30 8.93 -13.97
C ILE A 199 8.19 8.95 -15.22
N SER A 200 9.51 9.00 -15.03
CA SER A 200 10.47 9.06 -16.14
C SER A 200 10.59 7.74 -16.92
N SER A 201 10.44 6.60 -16.25
CA SER A 201 10.69 5.26 -16.81
C SER A 201 9.44 4.62 -17.42
N GLY A 202 8.26 4.83 -16.82
CA GLY A 202 7.03 4.13 -17.19
C GLY A 202 6.25 4.83 -18.29
N CYS A 203 5.76 6.05 -18.03
CA CYS A 203 4.76 6.68 -18.90
C CYS A 203 5.34 7.40 -20.12
N LYS A 204 6.63 7.80 -20.10
CA LYS A 204 7.28 8.39 -21.30
C LYS A 204 7.28 7.43 -22.49
N ALA A 205 7.35 6.11 -22.25
CA ALA A 205 7.39 5.10 -23.30
C ALA A 205 6.03 4.86 -23.98
N VAL A 206 4.92 5.26 -23.34
CA VAL A 206 3.54 4.93 -23.76
C VAL A 206 2.86 6.11 -24.47
N ILE A 207 3.46 7.31 -24.48
CA ILE A 207 2.88 8.50 -25.11
C ILE A 207 2.90 8.37 -26.65
N PRO A 208 1.73 8.35 -27.32
CA PRO A 208 1.65 8.32 -28.78
C PRO A 208 2.13 9.64 -29.39
N ASN A 209 2.69 9.60 -30.60
CA ASN A 209 3.02 10.79 -31.39
C ASN A 209 3.98 11.79 -30.70
N GLN A 210 5.02 11.29 -30.01
CA GLN A 210 6.05 12.12 -29.36
C GLN A 210 6.65 13.20 -30.27
N ASN A 211 6.69 12.95 -31.58
CA ASN A 211 7.25 13.87 -32.58
C ASN A 211 6.43 15.17 -32.76
N LEU A 212 5.20 15.25 -32.26
CA LEU A 212 4.29 16.40 -32.40
C LEU A 212 4.12 17.22 -31.12
N LEU A 213 4.70 16.77 -30.01
CA LEU A 213 4.53 17.39 -28.69
C LEU A 213 5.80 18.12 -28.28
N SER A 214 5.64 19.23 -27.53
CA SER A 214 6.78 19.85 -26.88
C SER A 214 7.31 18.94 -25.78
N ARG A 215 8.59 19.09 -25.42
CA ARG A 215 9.19 18.35 -24.31
C ARG A 215 8.41 18.51 -23.00
N SER A 216 7.91 19.71 -22.72
CA SER A 216 7.11 20.00 -21.53
C SER A 216 5.76 19.27 -21.55
N ASP A 217 5.13 19.12 -22.71
CA ASP A 217 3.85 18.43 -22.82
C ASP A 217 4.01 16.94 -22.57
N ILE A 218 5.09 16.34 -23.08
CA ILE A 218 5.45 14.94 -22.84
C ILE A 218 5.70 14.70 -21.34
N GLU A 219 6.44 15.60 -20.68
CA GLU A 219 6.71 15.51 -19.24
C GLU A 219 5.42 15.61 -18.42
N ASN A 220 4.53 16.56 -18.72
CA ASN A 220 3.23 16.71 -18.05
C ASN A 220 2.31 15.50 -18.28
N GLN A 221 2.26 14.96 -19.50
CA GLN A 221 1.47 13.76 -19.79
C GLN A 221 2.01 12.53 -19.06
N ALA A 222 3.33 12.40 -18.92
CA ALA A 222 3.91 11.29 -18.16
C ALA A 222 3.52 11.35 -16.67
N VAL A 223 3.51 12.55 -16.07
CA VAL A 223 3.05 12.76 -14.69
C VAL A 223 1.58 12.36 -14.53
N VAL A 224 0.71 12.82 -15.44
CA VAL A 224 -0.72 12.50 -15.43
C VAL A 224 -0.96 10.99 -15.58
N CYS A 225 -0.30 10.36 -16.55
CA CYS A 225 -0.39 8.91 -16.77
C CYS A 225 0.04 8.14 -15.53
N TRP A 226 1.17 8.50 -14.92
CA TRP A 226 1.67 7.80 -13.74
C TRP A 226 0.70 7.95 -12.56
N TYR A 227 0.21 9.17 -12.30
CA TYR A 227 -0.71 9.40 -11.21
C TYR A 227 -2.03 8.64 -11.40
N ASP A 228 -2.65 8.74 -12.57
CA ASP A 228 -3.98 8.16 -12.82
C ASP A 228 -3.95 6.64 -13.02
N GLN A 229 -2.90 6.10 -13.64
CA GLN A 229 -2.85 4.69 -14.06
C GLN A 229 -1.98 3.81 -13.18
N VAL A 230 -1.11 4.39 -12.34
CA VAL A 230 -0.18 3.63 -11.49
C VAL A 230 -0.41 3.94 -10.01
N PHE A 231 -0.34 5.21 -9.61
CA PHE A 231 -0.44 5.60 -8.20
C PHE A 231 -1.87 5.47 -7.65
N LEU A 232 -2.82 6.17 -8.26
CA LEU A 232 -4.20 6.28 -7.76
C LEU A 232 -4.94 4.93 -7.69
N PRO A 233 -4.81 3.99 -8.64
CA PRO A 233 -5.46 2.68 -8.54
C PRO A 233 -5.03 1.89 -7.30
N VAL A 234 -3.73 1.93 -6.94
CA VAL A 234 -3.21 1.28 -5.73
C VAL A 234 -3.75 1.96 -4.48
N ILE A 235 -3.78 3.30 -4.45
CA ILE A 235 -4.33 4.06 -3.33
C ILE A 235 -5.82 3.78 -3.13
N GLN A 236 -6.59 3.65 -4.21
CA GLN A 236 -8.02 3.33 -4.10
C GLN A 236 -8.23 1.97 -3.44
N ILE A 237 -7.40 0.97 -3.75
CA ILE A 237 -7.45 -0.34 -3.08
C ILE A 237 -7.10 -0.20 -1.59
N ILE A 238 -6.08 0.59 -1.25
CA ILE A 238 -5.69 0.86 0.16
C ILE A 238 -6.84 1.50 0.94
N ARG A 239 -7.54 2.47 0.33
CA ARG A 239 -8.71 3.15 0.90
C ARG A 239 -9.89 2.20 1.08
N ASP A 240 -10.26 1.46 0.03
CA ASP A 240 -11.41 0.54 0.03
C ASP A 240 -11.24 -0.60 1.04
N LEU A 241 -10.01 -1.06 1.25
CA LEU A 241 -9.68 -2.07 2.27
C LEU A 241 -9.44 -1.48 3.66
N GLY A 242 -9.44 -0.16 3.82
CA GLY A 242 -9.19 0.51 5.08
C GLY A 242 -7.82 0.22 5.69
N ILE A 243 -6.79 -0.03 4.87
CA ILE A 243 -5.46 -0.46 5.35
C ILE A 243 -4.82 0.57 6.28
N LEU A 244 -4.98 1.86 5.99
CA LEU A 244 -4.39 2.95 6.77
C LEU A 244 -4.82 2.96 8.25
N HIS A 245 -5.96 2.36 8.61
CA HIS A 245 -6.36 2.24 10.01
C HIS A 245 -5.35 1.45 10.87
N HIS A 246 -4.58 0.56 10.24
CA HIS A 246 -3.53 -0.21 10.91
C HIS A 246 -2.18 0.53 10.98
N PHE A 247 -2.05 1.66 10.26
CA PHE A 247 -0.84 2.47 10.15
C PHE A 247 -1.16 3.96 10.35
N PRO A 248 -1.65 4.37 11.54
CA PRO A 248 -2.15 5.73 11.78
C PRO A 248 -1.10 6.83 11.63
N GLU A 249 0.19 6.47 11.67
CA GLU A 249 1.31 7.40 11.48
C GLU A 249 1.83 7.43 10.03
N ARG A 250 1.12 6.84 9.07
CA ARG A 250 1.56 6.72 7.67
C ARG A 250 0.57 7.36 6.72
N THR A 251 1.12 7.93 5.66
CA THR A 251 0.37 8.51 4.55
C THR A 251 0.11 7.49 3.44
N GLU A 252 -0.77 7.83 2.51
CA GLU A 252 -1.00 7.04 1.29
C GLU A 252 0.28 6.90 0.45
N ALA A 253 1.04 7.98 0.32
CA ALA A 253 2.31 7.98 -0.41
C ALA A 253 3.35 7.07 0.25
N ASP A 254 3.43 7.04 1.58
CA ASP A 254 4.31 6.11 2.32
C ASP A 254 3.93 4.65 2.04
N MET A 255 2.64 4.33 2.09
CA MET A 255 2.15 2.96 1.84
C MET A 255 2.41 2.51 0.39
N TYR A 256 2.18 3.40 -0.58
CA TYR A 256 2.51 3.12 -1.98
C TYR A 256 4.00 2.86 -2.18
N LEU A 257 4.87 3.67 -1.56
CA LEU A 257 6.32 3.49 -1.67
C LEU A 257 6.76 2.12 -1.12
N LEU A 258 6.27 1.77 0.08
CA LEU A 258 6.59 0.48 0.71
C LEU A 258 6.14 -0.71 -0.15
N LEU A 259 4.97 -0.61 -0.78
CA LEU A 259 4.49 -1.62 -1.73
C LEU A 259 5.39 -1.72 -2.96
N SER A 260 5.84 -0.57 -3.48
CA SER A 260 6.67 -0.52 -4.69
C SER A 260 8.03 -1.14 -4.46
N GLU A 261 8.71 -0.79 -3.36
CA GLU A 261 10.00 -1.40 -3.01
C GLU A 261 9.86 -2.91 -2.77
N ARG A 262 8.77 -3.32 -2.11
CA ARG A 262 8.48 -4.73 -1.85
C ARG A 262 8.26 -5.50 -3.15
N ARG A 263 7.50 -4.92 -4.09
CA ARG A 263 7.30 -5.49 -5.43
C ARG A 263 8.64 -5.67 -6.14
N ASP A 264 9.49 -4.65 -6.21
CA ASP A 264 10.78 -4.73 -6.91
C ASP A 264 11.70 -5.80 -6.32
N GLN A 265 11.72 -5.93 -4.98
CA GLN A 265 12.43 -7.01 -4.31
C GLN A 265 11.88 -8.37 -4.73
N LEU A 266 10.56 -8.51 -4.74
CA LEU A 266 9.90 -9.76 -5.09
C LEU A 266 10.03 -10.11 -6.55
N GLU A 267 10.00 -9.16 -7.48
CA GLU A 267 10.30 -9.43 -8.89
C GLU A 267 11.71 -10.01 -9.04
N LYS A 268 12.68 -9.49 -8.27
CA LYS A 268 14.06 -10.02 -8.23
C LYS A 268 14.14 -11.40 -7.58
N GLU A 269 13.40 -11.64 -6.49
CA GLU A 269 13.38 -12.93 -5.80
C GLU A 269 12.62 -14.02 -6.57
N LEU A 270 11.49 -13.66 -7.18
CA LEU A 270 10.56 -14.57 -7.84
C LEU A 270 10.93 -14.81 -9.31
N GLY A 271 11.66 -13.87 -9.93
CA GLY A 271 12.12 -13.97 -11.31
C GLY A 271 11.03 -13.74 -12.36
N TRP A 272 9.94 -13.04 -12.00
CA TRP A 272 8.88 -12.61 -12.92
C TRP A 272 8.29 -11.26 -12.52
N GLN A 273 7.53 -10.64 -13.44
CA GLN A 273 6.86 -9.37 -13.16
C GLN A 273 5.66 -9.54 -12.20
N VAL A 274 5.48 -8.58 -11.30
CA VAL A 274 4.43 -8.63 -10.26
C VAL A 274 3.61 -7.35 -10.32
N GLU A 275 2.28 -7.48 -10.33
CA GLU A 275 1.39 -6.31 -10.27
C GLU A 275 1.40 -5.65 -8.88
N MET A 276 1.45 -4.33 -8.86
CA MET A 276 1.45 -3.52 -7.63
C MET A 276 0.22 -3.80 -6.77
N GLU A 277 -0.93 -3.93 -7.41
CA GLU A 277 -2.21 -4.18 -6.76
C GLU A 277 -2.26 -5.54 -6.06
N SER A 278 -1.40 -6.49 -6.43
CA SER A 278 -1.34 -7.84 -5.83
C SER A 278 -0.60 -7.87 -4.51
N GLY A 279 0.26 -6.89 -4.24
CA GLY A 279 1.01 -6.81 -2.99
C GLY A 279 0.25 -6.25 -1.79
N VAL A 280 -0.92 -5.68 -2.02
CA VAL A 280 -1.73 -5.07 -0.97
C VAL A 280 -2.14 -6.12 0.09
N SER A 281 -2.29 -7.38 -0.30
CA SER A 281 -2.58 -8.49 0.62
C SER A 281 -1.40 -8.88 1.50
N ASP A 282 -0.16 -8.80 0.98
CA ASP A 282 1.05 -9.18 1.71
C ASP A 282 1.34 -8.22 2.87
N LEU A 283 1.00 -6.94 2.71
CA LEU A 283 1.11 -5.93 3.78
C LEU A 283 0.36 -6.29 5.06
N MET A 284 -0.71 -7.08 4.96
CA MET A 284 -1.51 -7.52 6.11
C MET A 284 -0.97 -8.81 6.77
N VAL A 285 -0.08 -9.54 6.10
CA VAL A 285 0.28 -10.94 6.44
C VAL A 285 1.70 -11.04 6.95
N THR A 286 2.64 -10.38 6.28
CA THR A 286 4.06 -10.50 6.58
C THR A 286 4.48 -9.34 7.49
N PRO A 287 4.99 -9.61 8.71
CA PRO A 287 5.72 -8.62 9.49
C PRO A 287 6.72 -7.90 8.60
N MET A 288 6.55 -6.60 8.43
CA MET A 288 7.49 -5.80 7.66
C MET A 288 8.85 -5.83 8.36
N GLU A 289 9.81 -6.59 7.82
CA GLU A 289 11.23 -6.28 8.01
C GLU A 289 11.68 -5.47 6.79
N PRO A 290 11.73 -4.13 6.86
CA PRO A 290 12.20 -3.33 5.73
C PRO A 290 13.71 -3.57 5.50
N PRO A 291 14.16 -3.93 4.28
CA PRO A 291 15.58 -4.04 3.96
C PRO A 291 16.16 -2.74 3.39
N GLY A 292 17.35 -2.33 3.87
CA GLY A 292 18.22 -1.31 3.25
C GLY A 292 17.68 0.14 3.22
N LEU A 293 18.54 1.15 3.47
CA LEU A 293 18.21 2.59 3.57
C LEU A 293 17.16 3.01 4.64
N LEU A 294 15.98 2.39 4.74
CA LEU A 294 14.94 2.65 5.76
C LEU A 294 15.14 1.87 7.08
N LYS A 295 16.09 0.92 7.13
CA LYS A 295 16.39 0.08 8.31
C LYS A 295 16.84 0.87 9.55
N ARG A 296 17.31 2.11 9.37
CA ARG A 296 17.79 3.00 10.47
C ARG A 296 16.71 3.93 11.03
N VAL A 297 15.55 4.06 10.39
CA VAL A 297 14.51 5.03 10.78
C VAL A 297 13.25 4.36 11.34
N MET A 298 13.10 3.03 11.25
CA MET A 298 11.96 2.33 11.86
C MET A 298 12.37 1.08 12.64
N GLN A 299 12.11 1.11 13.95
CA GLN A 299 12.20 -0.06 14.84
C GLN A 299 10.89 -0.35 15.59
N SER A 300 9.76 0.24 15.17
CA SER A 300 8.52 0.19 15.96
C SER A 300 7.26 -0.17 15.18
N ILE A 301 7.36 -0.92 14.07
CA ILE A 301 6.17 -1.38 13.34
C ILE A 301 6.35 -2.83 12.92
N VAL A 302 6.06 -3.71 13.85
CA VAL A 302 5.73 -5.11 13.58
C VAL A 302 4.48 -5.42 14.39
N PRO A 303 3.31 -5.63 13.77
CA PRO A 303 2.26 -6.38 14.42
C PRO A 303 2.82 -7.78 14.69
N GLN A 304 3.14 -8.06 15.95
CA GLN A 304 3.48 -9.41 16.41
C GLN A 304 2.22 -10.27 16.38
N GLN A 305 1.87 -10.75 15.19
CA GLN A 305 1.05 -11.93 14.91
C GLN A 305 0.71 -11.89 13.42
N ALA A 306 1.22 -12.85 12.64
CA ALA A 306 0.61 -13.22 11.37
C ALA A 306 -0.79 -13.76 11.72
N LYS A 307 -1.75 -12.85 11.83
CA LYS A 307 -3.16 -13.18 12.05
C LYS A 307 -3.58 -13.94 10.79
N GLU A 308 -4.19 -15.11 10.97
CA GLU A 308 -4.81 -15.83 9.85
C GLU A 308 -5.58 -14.84 8.98
N LEU A 309 -5.32 -14.84 7.67
CA LEU A 309 -6.04 -14.01 6.72
C LEU A 309 -7.54 -14.19 6.93
N ALA A 310 -8.23 -13.08 7.21
CA ALA A 310 -9.67 -13.10 7.39
C ALA A 310 -10.31 -13.66 6.10
N PRO A 311 -11.24 -14.62 6.21
CA PRO A 311 -12.02 -15.12 5.07
C PRO A 311 -12.59 -14.01 4.18
N GLY A 312 -12.54 -14.21 2.87
CA GLY A 312 -13.08 -13.26 1.88
C GLY A 312 -12.27 -12.00 1.62
N LEU A 313 -11.05 -11.86 2.15
CA LEU A 313 -10.18 -10.70 1.86
C LEU A 313 -9.81 -10.63 0.37
N TRP A 314 -9.57 -11.78 -0.29
CA TRP A 314 -9.31 -11.82 -1.73
C TRP A 314 -10.50 -11.28 -2.52
N ARG A 315 -11.72 -11.73 -2.20
CA ARG A 315 -12.94 -11.19 -2.82
C ARG A 315 -13.06 -9.67 -2.64
N GLN A 316 -12.80 -9.15 -1.44
CA GLN A 316 -12.85 -7.71 -1.18
C GLN A 316 -11.85 -6.94 -2.05
N GLN A 317 -10.63 -7.48 -2.22
CA GLN A 317 -9.62 -6.91 -3.11
C GLN A 317 -10.08 -6.90 -4.56
N GLN A 318 -10.68 -7.98 -5.06
CA GLN A 318 -11.16 -8.02 -6.45
C GLN A 318 -12.31 -7.04 -6.69
N LEU A 319 -13.21 -6.88 -5.70
CA LEU A 319 -14.26 -5.86 -5.74
C LEU A 319 -13.68 -4.44 -5.74
N ALA A 320 -12.67 -4.15 -4.91
CA ALA A 320 -11.98 -2.86 -4.87
C ALA A 320 -11.24 -2.55 -6.18
N ARG A 321 -10.65 -3.57 -6.82
CA ARG A 321 -9.99 -3.45 -8.13
C ARG A 321 -10.95 -3.21 -9.29
N ARG A 322 -12.26 -3.41 -9.09
CA ARG A 322 -13.31 -3.27 -10.12
C ARG A 322 -13.06 -4.10 -11.39
N ARG A 323 -12.37 -5.24 -11.28
CA ARG A 323 -12.04 -6.16 -12.40
C ARG A 323 -13.21 -7.11 -12.71
N TYR A 324 -14.40 -6.57 -12.96
CA TYR A 324 -15.61 -7.38 -13.15
C TYR A 324 -15.60 -8.26 -14.41
N HIS A 325 -14.75 -7.94 -15.40
CA HIS A 325 -14.73 -8.63 -16.70
C HIS A 325 -13.58 -9.63 -16.87
N HIS A 326 -12.65 -9.68 -15.92
CA HIS A 326 -11.44 -10.50 -15.98
C HIS A 326 -10.93 -10.78 -14.55
N LEU A 327 -11.51 -11.81 -13.92
CA LEU A 327 -11.31 -12.09 -12.49
C LEU A 327 -9.93 -12.72 -12.17
N PHE A 328 -9.41 -13.55 -13.08
CA PHE A 328 -8.15 -14.25 -12.90
C PHE A 328 -7.16 -13.81 -13.97
N LYS A 329 -6.30 -12.84 -13.65
CA LYS A 329 -5.30 -12.35 -14.59
C LYS A 329 -3.98 -13.08 -14.45
N HIS A 330 -3.54 -13.31 -13.22
CA HIS A 330 -2.31 -14.04 -12.93
C HIS A 330 -2.65 -15.38 -12.31
N ILE A 331 -2.28 -16.48 -12.96
CA ILE A 331 -2.60 -17.84 -12.54
C ILE A 331 -1.29 -18.58 -12.26
N LEU A 332 -1.07 -18.94 -11.00
CA LEU A 332 0.09 -19.75 -10.58
C LEU A 332 -0.21 -21.23 -10.79
N MET A 333 0.54 -21.90 -11.65
CA MET A 333 0.41 -23.34 -11.86
C MET A 333 1.58 -24.10 -11.23
N GLY A 334 1.28 -24.94 -10.25
CA GLY A 334 2.24 -25.86 -9.65
C GLY A 334 2.55 -27.01 -10.60
N LEU A 335 3.82 -27.13 -11.02
CA LEU A 335 4.30 -28.15 -11.93
C LEU A 335 5.22 -29.14 -11.22
N ASP A 336 4.76 -30.38 -11.04
CA ASP A 336 5.51 -31.43 -10.32
C ASP A 336 6.51 -32.18 -11.21
N GLY A 337 6.44 -31.97 -12.54
CA GLY A 337 7.31 -32.59 -13.53
C GLY A 337 6.79 -33.92 -14.09
N SER A 338 5.66 -34.43 -13.59
CA SER A 338 5.03 -35.65 -14.09
C SER A 338 4.32 -35.43 -15.43
N ASP A 339 4.19 -36.49 -16.24
CA ASP A 339 3.50 -36.40 -17.52
C ASP A 339 2.02 -36.08 -17.37
N GLU A 340 1.35 -36.58 -16.32
CA GLU A 340 -0.06 -36.26 -16.06
C GLU A 340 -0.25 -34.79 -15.73
N ASN A 341 0.63 -34.19 -14.92
CA ASN A 341 0.57 -32.77 -14.62
C ASN A 341 0.83 -31.90 -15.86
N TRP A 342 1.73 -32.33 -16.74
CA TRP A 342 1.93 -31.67 -18.03
C TRP A 342 0.73 -31.78 -18.97
N LEU A 343 0.03 -32.92 -18.99
CA LEU A 343 -1.22 -33.07 -19.74
C LEU A 343 -2.29 -32.11 -19.21
N ILE A 344 -2.33 -31.88 -17.90
CA ILE A 344 -3.21 -30.87 -17.30
C ILE A 344 -2.80 -29.47 -17.79
N PHE A 345 -1.52 -29.10 -17.73
CA PHE A 345 -1.03 -27.82 -18.25
C PHE A 345 -1.43 -27.59 -19.71
N GLU A 346 -1.16 -28.56 -20.59
CA GLU A 346 -1.44 -28.45 -22.02
C GLU A 346 -2.94 -28.29 -22.33
N LYS A 347 -3.81 -28.96 -21.57
CA LYS A 347 -5.26 -28.77 -21.67
C LYS A 347 -5.70 -27.43 -21.10
N TYR A 348 -5.15 -27.05 -19.95
CA TYR A 348 -5.53 -25.84 -19.23
C TYR A 348 -5.26 -24.61 -20.07
N ILE A 349 -4.07 -24.48 -20.68
CA ILE A 349 -3.72 -23.32 -21.54
C ILE A 349 -4.55 -23.22 -22.82
N GLN A 350 -5.30 -24.26 -23.18
CA GLN A 350 -6.23 -24.28 -24.32
C GLN A 350 -7.68 -24.06 -23.88
N ALA A 351 -7.93 -23.88 -22.59
CA ALA A 351 -9.28 -23.79 -22.07
C ALA A 351 -9.98 -22.51 -22.56
N PRO A 352 -11.25 -22.57 -23.01
CA PRO A 352 -11.96 -21.42 -23.58
C PRO A 352 -12.15 -20.24 -22.61
N PHE A 353 -12.00 -20.48 -21.30
CA PHE A 353 -12.17 -19.45 -20.28
C PHE A 353 -10.91 -18.60 -20.05
N LEU A 354 -9.74 -19.05 -20.52
CA LEU A 354 -8.51 -18.24 -20.45
C LEU A 354 -8.55 -17.16 -21.53
N THR A 355 -8.53 -15.89 -21.15
CA THR A 355 -8.66 -14.77 -22.11
C THR A 355 -7.66 -13.67 -21.83
N GLN A 356 -6.44 -13.81 -22.37
CA GLN A 356 -5.28 -12.91 -22.12
C GLN A 356 -4.69 -13.02 -20.72
N ASP A 357 -4.83 -14.17 -20.09
CA ASP A 357 -4.33 -14.44 -18.75
C ASP A 357 -2.82 -14.73 -18.79
N HIS A 358 -2.13 -14.42 -17.71
CA HIS A 358 -0.71 -14.65 -17.52
C HIS A 358 -0.51 -15.94 -16.69
N ILE A 359 0.03 -16.99 -17.33
CA ILE A 359 0.31 -18.26 -16.66
C ILE A 359 1.71 -18.25 -16.06
N LEU A 360 1.79 -18.41 -14.75
CA LEU A 360 3.04 -18.45 -13.99
C LEU A 360 3.32 -19.90 -13.60
N GLY A 361 4.21 -20.57 -14.34
CA GLY A 361 4.60 -21.94 -14.04
C GLY A 361 5.65 -22.00 -12.93
N LEU A 362 5.42 -22.83 -11.91
CA LEU A 362 6.36 -23.01 -10.80
C LEU A 362 6.73 -24.47 -10.63
N HIS A 363 8.03 -24.78 -10.71
CA HIS A 363 8.58 -26.05 -10.31
C HIS A 363 9.47 -25.91 -9.07
N VAL A 364 9.44 -26.89 -8.17
CA VAL A 364 10.24 -26.87 -6.93
C VAL A 364 11.21 -28.04 -6.93
N VAL A 365 12.50 -27.75 -6.81
CA VAL A 365 13.58 -28.73 -6.74
C VAL A 365 14.15 -28.81 -5.32
N PRO A 366 14.60 -29.97 -4.84
CA PRO A 366 15.08 -30.10 -3.46
C PRO A 366 16.42 -29.40 -3.19
N HIS A 367 17.26 -29.21 -4.22
CA HIS A 367 18.63 -28.69 -4.08
C HIS A 367 19.02 -27.72 -5.21
N MET A 368 19.89 -26.75 -4.92
CA MET A 368 20.34 -25.74 -5.88
C MET A 368 21.00 -26.32 -7.13
N GLU A 369 21.71 -27.43 -7.03
CA GLU A 369 22.40 -28.09 -8.16
C GLU A 369 21.42 -28.52 -9.27
N LEU A 370 20.16 -28.78 -8.91
CA LEU A 370 19.14 -29.23 -9.86
C LEU A 370 18.55 -28.08 -10.70
N LEU A 371 18.77 -26.82 -10.31
CA LEU A 371 18.28 -25.65 -11.06
C LEU A 371 18.81 -25.61 -12.50
N ALA A 372 20.05 -26.08 -12.71
CA ALA A 372 20.70 -26.14 -14.01
C ALA A 372 20.60 -27.51 -14.70
N SER A 373 19.81 -28.44 -14.15
CA SER A 373 19.69 -29.80 -14.69
C SER A 373 19.02 -29.82 -16.07
N ASP A 374 19.37 -30.83 -16.88
CA ASP A 374 18.73 -31.02 -18.19
C ASP A 374 17.22 -31.27 -18.07
N HIS A 375 16.76 -31.84 -16.95
CA HIS A 375 15.34 -32.01 -16.67
C HIS A 375 14.64 -30.66 -16.58
N VAL A 376 15.17 -29.73 -15.77
CA VAL A 376 14.62 -28.36 -15.65
C VAL A 376 14.67 -27.60 -16.97
N ARG A 377 15.74 -27.77 -17.76
CA ARG A 377 15.82 -27.17 -19.11
C ARG A 377 14.70 -27.67 -20.02
N ARG A 378 14.46 -28.98 -20.07
CA ARG A 378 13.36 -29.58 -20.86
C ARG A 378 11.99 -29.12 -20.39
N MET A 379 11.77 -29.01 -19.08
CA MET A 379 10.52 -28.47 -18.52
C MET A 379 10.28 -27.02 -18.98
N ARG A 380 11.31 -26.18 -18.90
CA ARG A 380 11.25 -24.78 -19.35
C ARG A 380 10.93 -24.67 -20.84
N GLU A 381 11.58 -25.47 -21.67
CA GLU A 381 11.31 -25.52 -23.11
C GLU A 381 9.87 -26.00 -23.39
N ARG A 382 9.41 -27.05 -22.71
CA ARG A 382 8.03 -27.56 -22.85
C ARG A 382 7.00 -26.49 -22.47
N PHE A 383 7.21 -25.79 -21.36
CA PHE A 383 6.35 -24.70 -20.91
C PHE A 383 6.23 -23.59 -21.97
N TYR A 384 7.35 -23.00 -22.40
CA TYR A 384 7.32 -21.89 -23.34
C TYR A 384 6.79 -22.28 -24.72
N ASN A 385 7.07 -23.51 -25.18
CA ASN A 385 6.45 -24.03 -26.39
C ASN A 385 4.93 -24.14 -26.26
N GLY A 386 4.42 -24.57 -25.11
CA GLY A 386 2.99 -24.61 -24.81
C GLY A 386 2.35 -23.23 -24.83
N ILE A 387 2.93 -22.28 -24.08
CA ILE A 387 2.46 -20.89 -23.99
C ILE A 387 2.43 -20.23 -25.38
N GLN A 388 3.50 -20.38 -26.16
CA GLN A 388 3.59 -19.81 -27.50
C GLN A 388 2.52 -20.37 -28.44
N ARG A 389 2.24 -21.69 -28.38
CA ARG A 389 1.19 -22.33 -29.20
C ARG A 389 -0.22 -21.87 -28.80
N ALA A 390 -0.45 -21.65 -27.51
CA ALA A 390 -1.72 -21.14 -27.01
C ALA A 390 -1.92 -19.64 -27.30
N GLY A 391 -0.86 -18.90 -27.63
CA GLY A 391 -0.93 -17.46 -27.90
C GLY A 391 -1.20 -16.63 -26.64
N ILE A 392 -0.83 -17.14 -25.46
CA ILE A 392 -1.00 -16.46 -24.16
C ILE A 392 0.34 -15.99 -23.61
N GLN A 393 0.32 -15.22 -22.52
CA GLN A 393 1.53 -14.81 -21.81
C GLN A 393 1.88 -15.83 -20.72
N GLY A 394 3.16 -16.04 -20.46
CA GLY A 394 3.59 -16.95 -19.41
C GLY A 394 5.06 -16.83 -19.06
N GLU A 395 5.36 -17.08 -17.78
CA GLU A 395 6.71 -17.11 -17.23
C GLU A 395 6.92 -18.41 -16.43
N PHE A 396 8.12 -18.98 -16.52
CA PHE A 396 8.46 -20.24 -15.82
C PHE A 396 9.60 -20.03 -14.82
N ALA A 397 9.30 -20.29 -13.56
CA ALA A 397 10.22 -20.18 -12.44
C ALA A 397 10.51 -21.55 -11.80
N VAL A 398 11.71 -21.67 -11.25
CA VAL A 398 12.15 -22.84 -10.52
C VAL A 398 12.76 -22.39 -9.20
N GLU A 399 12.29 -22.96 -8.10
CA GLU A 399 12.76 -22.63 -6.76
C GLU A 399 13.28 -23.85 -6.01
N VAL A 400 14.13 -23.59 -5.02
CA VAL A 400 14.68 -24.63 -4.16
C VAL A 400 13.82 -24.76 -2.92
N GLY A 401 13.31 -25.97 -2.67
CA GLY A 401 12.50 -26.27 -1.50
C GLY A 401 12.35 -27.78 -1.30
N SER A 402 12.34 -28.21 -0.04
CA SER A 402 12.07 -29.61 0.31
C SER A 402 10.59 -29.98 0.17
N ASN A 403 9.70 -28.98 0.19
CA ASN A 403 8.26 -29.13 0.01
C ASN A 403 7.76 -27.98 -0.88
N PRO A 404 6.91 -28.24 -1.89
CA PRO A 404 6.38 -27.21 -2.76
C PRO A 404 5.39 -26.26 -2.08
N VAL A 405 4.71 -26.65 -1.00
CA VAL A 405 3.62 -25.88 -0.36
C VAL A 405 4.08 -24.52 0.18
N PRO A 406 5.17 -24.40 0.97
CA PRO A 406 5.64 -23.10 1.44
C PRO A 406 6.01 -22.16 0.28
N VAL A 407 6.59 -22.72 -0.79
CA VAL A 407 6.98 -21.96 -1.99
C VAL A 407 5.73 -21.48 -2.74
N LEU A 408 4.77 -22.37 -2.97
CA LEU A 408 3.47 -22.04 -3.57
C LEU A 408 2.75 -20.97 -2.75
N ASN A 409 2.69 -21.08 -1.42
CA ASN A 409 2.04 -20.09 -0.56
C ASN A 409 2.74 -18.72 -0.61
N LYS A 410 4.08 -18.69 -0.64
CA LYS A 410 4.85 -17.45 -0.81
C LYS A 410 4.47 -16.75 -2.13
N ARG A 411 4.34 -17.52 -3.22
CA ARG A 411 3.99 -16.99 -4.55
C ARG A 411 2.50 -16.68 -4.70
N ALA A 412 1.63 -17.43 -4.02
CA ALA A 412 0.18 -17.30 -4.07
C ALA A 412 -0.28 -15.89 -3.70
N ALA A 413 0.40 -15.23 -2.76
CA ALA A 413 0.08 -13.85 -2.36
C ALA A 413 0.05 -12.85 -3.54
N TRP A 414 0.70 -13.17 -4.68
CA TRP A 414 0.90 -12.24 -5.79
C TRP A 414 0.07 -12.55 -7.04
N VAL A 415 -0.72 -13.62 -6.99
CA VAL A 415 -1.54 -14.10 -8.10
C VAL A 415 -3.02 -14.08 -7.73
N ASP A 416 -3.90 -14.24 -8.71
CA ASP A 416 -5.34 -14.27 -8.48
C ASP A 416 -5.85 -15.68 -8.18
N LEU A 417 -5.18 -16.72 -8.71
CA LEU A 417 -5.55 -18.13 -8.61
C LEU A 417 -4.31 -19.02 -8.51
N VAL A 418 -4.41 -20.10 -7.72
CA VAL A 418 -3.40 -21.18 -7.69
C VAL A 418 -4.00 -22.46 -8.26
N VAL A 419 -3.38 -23.03 -9.29
CA VAL A 419 -3.79 -24.28 -9.93
C VAL A 419 -2.81 -25.38 -9.55
N VAL A 420 -3.34 -26.50 -9.04
CA VAL A 420 -2.55 -27.68 -8.69
C VAL A 420 -3.22 -28.95 -9.18
N ARG A 421 -2.41 -29.98 -9.43
CA ARG A 421 -2.91 -31.32 -9.76
C ARG A 421 -3.57 -31.95 -8.53
N GLY A 422 -4.75 -32.54 -8.75
CA GLY A 422 -5.42 -33.44 -7.81
C GLY A 422 -5.15 -34.90 -8.19
N THR A 423 -4.63 -35.69 -7.27
CA THR A 423 -4.47 -37.14 -7.47
C THR A 423 -5.82 -37.83 -7.30
N ARG A 424 -6.29 -38.51 -8.35
CA ARG A 424 -7.51 -39.33 -8.30
C ARG A 424 -7.18 -40.76 -7.92
N HIS A 425 -7.98 -41.35 -7.03
CA HIS A 425 -7.93 -42.78 -6.74
C HIS A 425 -9.23 -43.44 -7.21
N PRO A 426 -9.25 -44.06 -8.41
CA PRO A 426 -10.47 -44.64 -8.98
C PRO A 426 -10.98 -45.84 -8.18
N ASP A 427 -10.10 -46.54 -7.46
CA ASP A 427 -10.48 -47.62 -6.57
C ASP A 427 -10.93 -47.04 -5.23
N LYS A 428 -12.20 -47.27 -4.86
CA LYS A 428 -12.84 -46.94 -3.56
C LYS A 428 -12.18 -47.68 -2.38
N ARG A 429 -10.86 -47.61 -2.21
CA ARG A 429 -10.15 -48.21 -1.08
C ARG A 429 -10.33 -47.30 0.14
N PRO A 430 -10.80 -47.82 1.28
CA PRO A 430 -11.23 -47.03 2.44
C PRO A 430 -10.10 -46.31 3.20
N LEU A 431 -8.86 -46.32 2.69
CA LEU A 431 -7.65 -45.81 3.37
C LEU A 431 -6.93 -44.71 2.58
N VAL A 432 -7.48 -44.26 1.45
CA VAL A 432 -6.86 -43.20 0.66
C VAL A 432 -7.16 -41.86 1.31
N GLN A 433 -6.12 -41.17 1.77
CA GLN A 433 -6.21 -39.81 2.28
C GLN A 433 -5.73 -38.82 1.22
N THR A 434 -6.24 -37.59 1.27
CA THR A 434 -5.66 -36.51 0.44
C THR A 434 -4.20 -36.28 0.83
N SER A 435 -3.36 -35.91 -0.15
CA SER A 435 -1.93 -35.71 0.12
C SER A 435 -1.73 -34.64 1.21
N PRO A 436 -0.82 -34.86 2.18
CA PRO A 436 -0.55 -33.87 3.23
C PRO A 436 -0.22 -32.49 2.66
N GLU A 437 0.43 -32.43 1.49
CA GLU A 437 0.75 -31.21 0.78
C GLU A 437 -0.51 -30.46 0.31
N LEU A 438 -1.47 -31.14 -0.32
CA LEU A 438 -2.70 -30.52 -0.77
C LEU A 438 -3.54 -30.03 0.42
N LYS A 439 -3.59 -30.82 1.50
CA LYS A 439 -4.25 -30.42 2.75
C LYS A 439 -3.67 -29.10 3.29
N LEU A 440 -2.34 -29.05 3.42
CA LEU A 440 -1.63 -27.86 3.91
C LEU A 440 -1.80 -26.66 2.98
N LEU A 441 -1.76 -26.87 1.67
CA LEU A 441 -1.96 -25.82 0.68
C LEU A 441 -3.36 -25.21 0.82
N VAL A 442 -4.41 -26.02 0.85
CA VAL A 442 -5.79 -25.52 1.02
C VAL A 442 -5.99 -24.81 2.37
N GLN A 443 -5.28 -25.25 3.41
CA GLN A 443 -5.33 -24.62 4.73
C GLN A 443 -4.55 -23.30 4.83
N GLN A 444 -3.58 -23.03 3.96
CA GLN A 444 -2.65 -21.91 4.13
C GLN A 444 -2.65 -20.91 2.96
N CYS A 445 -3.08 -21.33 1.77
CA CYS A 445 -3.02 -20.50 0.57
C CYS A 445 -3.90 -19.25 0.71
N PRO A 446 -3.38 -18.03 0.50
CA PRO A 446 -4.15 -16.79 0.62
C PRO A 446 -5.14 -16.55 -0.53
N ARG A 447 -5.16 -17.43 -1.55
CA ARG A 447 -5.95 -17.30 -2.77
C ARG A 447 -6.85 -18.52 -2.98
N PRO A 448 -7.91 -18.40 -3.80
CA PRO A 448 -8.62 -19.56 -4.30
C PRO A 448 -7.64 -20.57 -4.92
N ILE A 449 -7.88 -21.85 -4.63
CA ILE A 449 -7.12 -22.94 -5.24
C ILE A 449 -8.04 -23.69 -6.18
N GLU A 450 -7.57 -23.88 -7.40
CA GLU A 450 -8.15 -24.84 -8.32
C GLU A 450 -7.38 -26.16 -8.25
N VAL A 451 -8.08 -27.21 -7.84
CA VAL A 451 -7.58 -28.59 -7.86
C VAL A 451 -8.10 -29.25 -9.13
N VAL A 452 -7.19 -29.70 -9.99
CA VAL A 452 -7.54 -30.33 -11.27
C VAL A 452 -7.22 -31.82 -11.22
N PRO A 453 -8.23 -32.70 -11.16
CA PRO A 453 -8.01 -34.14 -11.15
C PRO A 453 -7.42 -34.66 -12.46
N ASP A 454 -6.68 -35.76 -12.38
CA ASP A 454 -6.17 -36.46 -13.56
C ASP A 454 -7.30 -36.87 -14.52
N GLY A 455 -7.15 -36.48 -15.78
CA GLY A 455 -8.12 -36.79 -16.85
C GLY A 455 -9.38 -35.93 -16.86
N ALA A 456 -9.48 -34.92 -15.98
CA ALA A 456 -10.62 -34.00 -15.93
C ALA A 456 -10.84 -33.21 -17.23
N GLN A 457 -12.09 -32.74 -17.42
CA GLN A 457 -12.47 -31.78 -18.45
C GLN A 457 -12.31 -30.36 -17.92
N THR A 458 -11.97 -29.41 -18.79
CA THR A 458 -11.68 -28.01 -18.44
C THR A 458 -12.50 -27.01 -19.27
N ASP A 459 -13.76 -27.33 -19.59
CA ASP A 459 -14.65 -26.39 -20.33
C ASP A 459 -15.57 -25.54 -19.42
N TYR A 460 -15.74 -25.97 -18.16
CA TYR A 460 -16.52 -25.31 -17.10
C TYR A 460 -17.93 -24.91 -17.52
N SER A 461 -18.57 -25.73 -18.34
CA SER A 461 -19.90 -25.46 -18.87
C SER A 461 -21.04 -25.62 -17.86
N ARG A 462 -20.85 -26.45 -16.82
CA ARG A 462 -21.89 -26.75 -15.81
C ARG A 462 -21.32 -26.64 -14.39
N PRO A 463 -21.17 -25.40 -13.87
CA PRO A 463 -20.72 -25.18 -12.51
C PRO A 463 -21.73 -25.64 -11.47
N LEU A 464 -21.23 -26.25 -10.40
CA LEU A 464 -21.92 -26.54 -9.16
C LEU A 464 -21.34 -25.68 -8.04
N LEU A 465 -22.17 -24.91 -7.35
CA LEU A 465 -21.81 -24.22 -6.12
C LEU A 465 -22.34 -24.99 -4.91
N ALA A 466 -21.46 -25.48 -4.04
CA ALA A 466 -21.83 -25.94 -2.70
C ALA A 466 -21.80 -24.76 -1.72
N TYR A 467 -22.98 -24.35 -1.23
CA TYR A 467 -23.15 -23.12 -0.46
C TYR A 467 -23.76 -23.36 0.92
N ASP A 468 -23.03 -22.97 1.97
CA ASP A 468 -23.43 -23.10 3.37
C ASP A 468 -23.70 -21.76 4.08
N GLY A 469 -23.52 -20.63 3.38
CA GLY A 469 -23.67 -19.28 3.94
C GLY A 469 -22.46 -18.75 4.71
N SER A 470 -21.38 -19.53 4.83
CA SER A 470 -20.15 -19.09 5.47
C SER A 470 -19.40 -18.02 4.66
N PRO A 471 -18.52 -17.22 5.29
CA PRO A 471 -17.70 -16.26 4.57
C PRO A 471 -16.89 -16.86 3.41
N LYS A 472 -16.38 -18.09 3.57
CA LYS A 472 -15.62 -18.79 2.53
C LYS A 472 -16.53 -19.21 1.37
N ALA A 473 -17.74 -19.67 1.67
CA ALA A 473 -18.74 -20.00 0.65
C ALA A 473 -19.25 -18.74 -0.07
N ASP A 474 -19.22 -17.57 0.56
CA ASP A 474 -19.55 -16.32 -0.13
C ASP A 474 -18.48 -15.91 -1.16
N GLU A 475 -17.21 -16.30 -0.97
CA GLU A 475 -16.17 -16.16 -1.99
C GLU A 475 -16.40 -17.13 -3.15
N ALA A 476 -16.79 -18.38 -2.86
CA ALA A 476 -17.20 -19.34 -3.88
C ALA A 476 -18.44 -18.88 -4.67
N LEU A 477 -19.43 -18.28 -3.99
CA LEU A 477 -20.60 -17.67 -4.61
C LEU A 477 -20.20 -16.53 -5.55
N PHE A 478 -19.25 -15.69 -5.14
CA PHE A 478 -18.73 -14.61 -5.98
C PHE A 478 -18.08 -15.14 -7.27
N ILE A 479 -17.22 -16.17 -7.16
CA ILE A 479 -16.59 -16.81 -8.33
C ILE A 479 -17.64 -17.51 -9.21
N ALA A 480 -18.60 -18.23 -8.62
CA ALA A 480 -19.68 -18.90 -9.36
C ALA A 480 -20.55 -17.90 -10.14
N THR A 481 -20.83 -16.74 -9.53
CA THR A 481 -21.56 -15.64 -10.17
C THR A 481 -20.78 -15.07 -11.36
N TYR A 482 -19.47 -14.92 -11.22
CA TYR A 482 -18.59 -14.52 -12.33
C TYR A 482 -18.66 -15.54 -13.48
N PHE A 483 -18.53 -16.84 -13.20
CA PHE A 483 -18.62 -17.88 -14.22
C PHE A 483 -19.98 -17.88 -14.95
N ALA A 484 -21.07 -17.83 -14.19
CA ALA A 484 -22.41 -17.84 -14.75
C ALA A 484 -22.69 -16.58 -15.59
N SER A 485 -22.26 -15.41 -15.12
CA SER A 485 -22.50 -14.13 -15.82
C SER A 485 -21.64 -13.98 -17.08
N ARG A 486 -20.35 -14.30 -16.98
CA ARG A 486 -19.37 -14.04 -18.05
C ARG A 486 -19.53 -14.95 -19.26
N TRP A 487 -19.90 -16.21 -19.02
CA TRP A 487 -20.03 -17.24 -20.05
C TRP A 487 -21.46 -17.76 -20.23
N GLN A 488 -22.45 -17.13 -19.59
CA GLN A 488 -23.87 -17.51 -19.68
C GLN A 488 -24.10 -19.01 -19.42
N ARG A 489 -23.47 -19.53 -18.35
CA ARG A 489 -23.54 -20.95 -17.98
C ARG A 489 -24.71 -21.19 -17.03
N SER A 490 -25.36 -22.34 -17.20
CA SER A 490 -26.36 -22.82 -16.23
C SER A 490 -25.65 -23.21 -14.93
N LEU A 491 -26.03 -22.57 -13.83
CA LEU A 491 -25.41 -22.77 -12.52
C LEU A 491 -26.30 -23.68 -11.66
N THR A 492 -25.74 -24.73 -11.06
CA THR A 492 -26.43 -25.47 -10.00
C THR A 492 -25.93 -24.98 -8.65
N VAL A 493 -26.83 -24.71 -7.71
CA VAL A 493 -26.51 -24.34 -6.33
C VAL A 493 -27.10 -25.39 -5.39
N VAL A 494 -26.26 -26.01 -4.58
CA VAL A 494 -26.66 -26.96 -3.54
C VAL A 494 -26.39 -26.40 -2.16
N THR A 495 -27.40 -26.43 -1.30
CA THR A 495 -27.28 -26.16 0.14
C THR A 495 -27.76 -27.39 0.88
N VAL A 496 -26.92 -27.94 1.76
CA VAL A 496 -27.28 -29.09 2.59
C VAL A 496 -27.63 -28.57 3.98
N GLU A 497 -28.85 -28.85 4.44
CA GLU A 497 -29.27 -28.44 5.78
C GLU A 497 -28.52 -29.26 6.84
N THR A 498 -27.96 -28.55 7.81
CA THR A 498 -27.23 -29.11 8.96
C THR A 498 -27.59 -28.33 10.21
N GLU A 499 -27.02 -28.67 11.36
CA GLU A 499 -27.18 -27.87 12.59
C GLU A 499 -26.60 -26.45 12.48
N TYR A 500 -25.70 -26.19 11.52
CA TYR A 500 -25.06 -24.88 11.30
C TYR A 500 -25.53 -24.19 10.01
N THR A 501 -26.19 -24.91 9.10
CA THR A 501 -26.61 -24.42 7.79
C THR A 501 -28.10 -24.60 7.64
N THR A 502 -28.82 -23.51 7.43
CA THR A 502 -30.29 -23.53 7.26
C THR A 502 -30.65 -23.15 5.83
N ALA A 503 -31.91 -23.41 5.43
CA ALA A 503 -32.47 -22.91 4.18
C ALA A 503 -32.34 -21.38 3.97
N ALA A 504 -32.03 -20.59 5.01
CA ALA A 504 -31.72 -19.16 4.86
C ALA A 504 -30.45 -18.91 4.04
N ALA A 505 -29.47 -19.82 4.08
CA ALA A 505 -28.28 -19.75 3.23
C ALA A 505 -28.70 -19.81 1.74
N MET A 506 -29.54 -20.77 1.36
CA MET A 506 -30.06 -20.87 0.00
C MET A 506 -30.75 -19.57 -0.46
N LYS A 507 -31.60 -18.97 0.40
CA LYS A 507 -32.25 -17.68 0.10
C LYS A 507 -31.26 -16.53 -0.11
N ARG A 508 -30.16 -16.52 0.64
CA ARG A 508 -29.09 -15.53 0.48
C ARG A 508 -28.38 -15.67 -0.87
N ALA A 509 -28.05 -16.90 -1.28
CA ALA A 509 -27.47 -17.17 -2.60
C ALA A 509 -28.43 -16.77 -3.73
N GLN A 510 -29.72 -17.13 -3.62
CA GLN A 510 -30.77 -16.75 -4.56
C GLN A 510 -30.86 -15.23 -4.74
N LYS A 511 -30.93 -14.49 -3.63
CA LYS A 511 -30.97 -13.02 -3.64
C LYS A 511 -29.73 -12.45 -4.33
N TYR A 512 -28.54 -12.90 -3.93
CA TYR A 512 -27.28 -12.41 -4.50
C TYR A 512 -27.20 -12.66 -6.01
N LEU A 513 -27.48 -13.87 -6.47
CA LEU A 513 -27.44 -14.23 -7.90
C LEU A 513 -28.45 -13.44 -8.73
N THR A 514 -29.65 -13.22 -8.19
CA THR A 514 -30.70 -12.43 -8.84
C THR A 514 -30.28 -10.96 -8.97
N GLU A 515 -29.73 -10.36 -7.91
CA GLU A 515 -29.22 -8.98 -7.92
C GLU A 515 -28.07 -8.78 -8.92
N HIS A 516 -27.31 -9.83 -9.21
CA HIS A 516 -26.22 -9.82 -10.20
C HIS A 516 -26.65 -10.32 -11.60
N GLY A 517 -27.95 -10.53 -11.84
CA GLY A 517 -28.49 -10.84 -13.16
C GLY A 517 -28.27 -12.27 -13.64
N VAL A 518 -27.95 -13.21 -12.74
CA VAL A 518 -27.81 -14.63 -13.09
C VAL A 518 -29.18 -15.30 -13.09
N ALA A 519 -29.70 -15.59 -14.28
CA ALA A 519 -31.08 -16.07 -14.45
C ALA A 519 -31.22 -17.60 -14.54
N ASP A 520 -30.24 -18.29 -15.14
CA ASP A 520 -30.25 -19.74 -15.33
C ASP A 520 -29.58 -20.44 -14.14
N VAL A 521 -30.37 -20.66 -13.07
CA VAL A 521 -29.88 -21.31 -11.84
C VAL A 521 -30.82 -22.40 -11.36
N ASN A 522 -30.29 -23.61 -11.15
CA ASN A 522 -30.98 -24.71 -10.49
C ASN A 522 -30.63 -24.75 -9.00
N TYR A 523 -31.63 -24.59 -8.12
CA TYR A 523 -31.43 -24.57 -6.67
C TYR A 523 -31.86 -25.89 -6.02
N ILE A 524 -30.96 -26.55 -5.30
CA ILE A 524 -31.18 -27.84 -4.66
C ILE A 524 -30.98 -27.68 -3.15
N LEU A 525 -32.05 -27.86 -2.38
CA LEU A 525 -31.99 -27.96 -0.92
C LEU A 525 -31.93 -29.43 -0.55
N GLY A 526 -30.79 -29.85 -0.03
CA GLY A 526 -30.50 -31.24 0.32
C GLY A 526 -30.60 -31.51 1.82
N ASN A 527 -30.91 -32.75 2.18
CA ASN A 527 -30.92 -33.24 3.55
C ASN A 527 -30.03 -34.49 3.63
N GLY A 528 -29.15 -34.57 4.62
CA GLY A 528 -28.27 -35.73 4.82
C GLY A 528 -26.78 -35.38 4.87
N PRO A 529 -25.89 -36.37 4.67
CA PRO A 529 -24.44 -36.14 4.70
C PRO A 529 -23.98 -35.22 3.58
N ILE A 530 -23.30 -34.12 3.93
CA ILE A 530 -22.90 -33.04 3.00
C ILE A 530 -22.20 -33.59 1.74
N ALA A 531 -21.18 -34.44 1.92
CA ALA A 531 -20.40 -34.96 0.80
C ALA A 531 -21.24 -35.80 -0.18
N GLU A 532 -22.11 -36.65 0.35
CA GLU A 532 -22.96 -37.52 -0.47
C GLU A 532 -23.94 -36.69 -1.29
N THR A 533 -24.63 -35.75 -0.65
CA THR A 533 -25.58 -34.87 -1.33
C THR A 533 -24.92 -33.99 -2.40
N VAL A 534 -23.72 -33.46 -2.15
CA VAL A 534 -22.98 -32.65 -3.13
C VAL A 534 -22.55 -33.51 -4.33
N LEU A 535 -21.99 -34.70 -4.09
CA LEU A 535 -21.53 -35.60 -5.15
C LEU A 535 -22.69 -36.16 -5.97
N GLU A 536 -23.80 -36.54 -5.33
CA GLU A 536 -25.02 -36.95 -6.02
C GLU A 536 -25.61 -35.83 -6.86
N THR A 537 -25.66 -34.61 -6.31
CA THR A 537 -26.13 -33.43 -7.05
C THR A 537 -25.27 -33.19 -8.28
N ALA A 538 -23.95 -33.27 -8.15
CA ALA A 538 -23.03 -33.14 -9.28
C ALA A 538 -23.29 -34.20 -10.36
N ALA A 539 -23.45 -35.46 -9.96
CA ALA A 539 -23.66 -36.56 -10.89
C ALA A 539 -25.01 -36.44 -11.62
N VAL A 540 -26.09 -36.11 -10.89
CA VAL A 540 -27.45 -35.98 -11.45
C VAL A 540 -27.54 -34.82 -12.46
N ASN A 541 -26.81 -33.73 -12.22
CA ASN A 541 -26.84 -32.53 -13.06
C ASN A 541 -25.67 -32.46 -14.06
N ASP A 542 -24.86 -33.53 -14.16
CA ASP A 542 -23.70 -33.61 -15.04
C ASP A 542 -22.74 -32.41 -14.88
N CYS A 543 -22.51 -32.01 -13.63
CA CYS A 543 -21.69 -30.85 -13.30
C CYS A 543 -20.20 -31.15 -13.54
N ASN A 544 -19.50 -30.23 -14.19
CA ASN A 544 -18.09 -30.39 -14.57
C ASN A 544 -17.14 -29.34 -13.99
N LEU A 545 -17.62 -28.62 -12.99
CA LEU A 545 -16.85 -27.73 -12.13
C LEU A 545 -17.53 -27.67 -10.78
N LEU A 546 -16.79 -27.81 -9.68
CA LEU A 546 -17.31 -27.60 -8.33
C LEU A 546 -16.66 -26.37 -7.70
N LEU A 547 -17.48 -25.48 -7.15
CA LEU A 547 -17.05 -24.33 -6.37
C LEU A 547 -17.53 -24.50 -4.93
N MET A 548 -16.63 -24.35 -3.98
CA MET A 548 -16.98 -24.45 -2.56
C MET A 548 -16.10 -23.54 -1.70
N GLY A 549 -16.66 -23.16 -0.55
CA GLY A 549 -15.86 -22.57 0.51
C GLY A 549 -14.84 -23.57 1.04
N GLY A 550 -13.68 -23.06 1.45
CA GLY A 550 -12.66 -23.83 2.13
C GLY A 550 -13.14 -24.33 3.48
N PHE A 551 -12.33 -25.18 4.10
CA PHE A 551 -12.77 -25.94 5.27
C PHE A 551 -13.08 -25.04 6.46
N SER A 552 -14.32 -25.09 6.94
CA SER A 552 -14.77 -24.39 8.15
C SER A 552 -15.71 -25.31 8.92
N PHE A 553 -15.18 -26.08 9.87
CA PHE A 553 -15.98 -26.51 11.01
C PHE A 553 -15.15 -26.33 12.28
N PRO A 554 -15.70 -25.72 13.34
CA PRO A 554 -14.96 -25.46 14.56
C PRO A 554 -14.83 -26.77 15.34
N SER A 555 -13.61 -27.29 15.46
CA SER A 555 -13.24 -28.04 16.65
C SER A 555 -11.94 -27.47 17.19
N LEU A 556 -12.02 -26.96 18.41
CA LEU A 556 -10.88 -26.45 19.15
C LEU A 556 -9.75 -27.48 19.12
N ARG A 557 -8.58 -27.00 18.67
CA ARG A 557 -7.23 -27.58 18.81
C ARG A 557 -6.67 -28.53 17.74
N ASN A 558 -7.35 -28.89 16.65
CA ASN A 558 -6.70 -29.67 15.58
C ASN A 558 -7.05 -29.18 14.16
N LEU A 559 -6.00 -28.82 13.40
CA LEU A 559 -5.99 -28.37 12.00
C LEU A 559 -6.26 -29.55 11.02
N THR A 560 -7.42 -30.18 11.09
CA THR A 560 -7.79 -31.29 10.18
C THR A 560 -8.87 -30.86 9.18
N LEU A 561 -8.82 -31.37 7.95
CA LEU A 561 -9.95 -31.23 7.01
C LEU A 561 -11.22 -31.79 7.66
N GLY A 562 -12.36 -31.13 7.41
CA GLY A 562 -13.65 -31.74 7.70
C GLY A 562 -13.84 -32.99 6.84
N SER A 563 -14.36 -34.07 7.44
CA SER A 563 -14.54 -35.37 6.77
C SER A 563 -15.31 -35.29 5.46
N SER A 564 -16.29 -34.39 5.38
CA SER A 564 -17.08 -34.18 4.15
C SER A 564 -16.28 -33.56 3.02
N ALA A 565 -15.48 -32.53 3.33
CA ALA A 565 -14.73 -31.81 2.30
C ALA A 565 -13.52 -32.61 1.80
N GLU A 566 -12.87 -33.39 2.68
CA GLU A 566 -11.85 -34.37 2.27
C GLU A 566 -12.44 -35.44 1.34
N ARG A 567 -13.65 -35.93 1.66
CA ARG A 567 -14.35 -36.90 0.81
C ARG A 567 -14.67 -36.33 -0.57
N ILE A 568 -15.19 -35.11 -0.64
CA ILE A 568 -15.47 -34.42 -1.91
C ILE A 568 -14.18 -34.27 -2.74
N LEU A 569 -13.08 -33.84 -2.12
CA LEU A 569 -11.77 -33.70 -2.76
C LEU A 569 -11.24 -35.00 -3.39
N LEU A 570 -11.55 -36.15 -2.80
CA LEU A 570 -11.11 -37.46 -3.30
C LEU A 570 -12.03 -38.05 -4.36
N GLU A 571 -13.34 -37.82 -4.22
CA GLU A 571 -14.37 -38.51 -5.02
C GLU A 571 -14.86 -37.68 -6.22
N PHE A 572 -14.78 -36.35 -6.19
CA PHE A 572 -15.27 -35.51 -7.28
C PHE A 572 -14.32 -35.59 -8.50
N PRO A 573 -14.82 -35.99 -9.70
CA PRO A 573 -13.96 -36.35 -10.82
C PRO A 573 -13.52 -35.17 -11.71
N GLN A 574 -13.95 -33.95 -11.41
CA GLN A 574 -13.77 -32.76 -12.25
C GLN A 574 -13.09 -31.64 -11.46
N PRO A 575 -12.71 -30.51 -12.08
CA PRO A 575 -11.96 -29.46 -11.39
C PRO A 575 -12.75 -28.80 -10.26
N MET A 576 -12.04 -28.40 -9.22
CA MET A 576 -12.62 -27.86 -7.99
C MET A 576 -11.98 -26.55 -7.58
N TYR A 577 -12.79 -25.50 -7.41
CA TYR A 577 -12.38 -24.24 -6.77
C TYR A 577 -12.66 -24.32 -5.28
N ILE A 578 -11.60 -24.17 -4.47
CA ILE A 578 -11.68 -24.09 -3.02
C ILE A 578 -11.30 -22.68 -2.58
N CYS A 579 -12.28 -21.95 -2.03
CA CYS A 579 -12.18 -20.52 -1.70
C CYS A 579 -11.88 -20.29 -0.21
N ARG A 580 -11.57 -19.06 0.22
CA ARG A 580 -11.16 -18.79 1.61
C ARG A 580 -11.98 -17.84 2.44
#